data_AF-A0A1G8V8U9-F1
#
_entry.id   AF-A0A1G8V8U9-F1
#
_cell.length_a   1.000
_cell.length_b   1.000
_cell.length_c   1.000
_cell.angle_alpha   90.00
_cell.angle_beta   90.00
_cell.angle_gamma   90.00
#
_symmetry.space_group_name_H-M   'P 1'
#
loop_
_entity.id
_entity.type
_entity.pdbx_description
1 polymer ?
#
loop_
_entity_poly.entity_id
_entity_poly.type
_entity_poly.pdbx_seq_one_letter_code
_entity_poly.pdbx_strand_id
1 'polypeptide(L)'
;MTSDPTRRRVLQLSGAGATASIAGCTSIFSESEGELNADSEPDIDPSEGITAVVRPTDEALMEAQQEVMADAEDGELDQQEAQLEMQERQQELFMSRSIEFEEEMADTNISIEAALGEHGAFLMTGSDDELMDLLRNNDVDALLPGEEYEEALQAQEEAGAEPEPEPEPEPEPDEDIDDDSDDDADEDSDSDDADDEGSDDDTDAESGDGSDSDDADDEESD
;
A
#
# COMPACT_ATOMS: atom_id res chain seq x y z
N MET A 1 -54.53 2.92 47.55
CA MET A 1 -53.39 2.24 48.19
C MET A 1 -52.31 2.08 47.13
N THR A 2 -51.14 2.63 47.42
CA THR A 2 -49.83 2.42 46.79
C THR A 2 -49.61 0.99 46.26
N SER A 3 -49.02 0.89 45.07
CA SER A 3 -47.74 0.19 44.85
C SER A 3 -47.29 0.39 43.40
N ASP A 4 -46.34 1.32 43.21
CA ASP A 4 -45.30 1.15 42.19
C ASP A 4 -44.31 0.11 42.72
N PRO A 5 -44.00 -0.92 41.93
CA PRO A 5 -42.58 -1.23 41.74
C PRO A 5 -42.26 -1.60 40.29
N THR A 6 -41.44 -0.77 39.63
CA THR A 6 -40.13 -1.20 39.07
C THR A 6 -39.99 -2.70 38.77
N ARG A 7 -40.39 -3.13 37.56
CA ARG A 7 -40.02 -4.46 37.01
C ARG A 7 -40.24 -4.54 35.50
N ARG A 8 -39.82 -3.49 34.77
CA ARG A 8 -39.64 -3.57 33.32
C ARG A 8 -38.45 -4.51 33.06
N ARG A 9 -38.73 -5.81 33.07
CA ARG A 9 -37.84 -6.84 32.52
C ARG A 9 -37.74 -6.55 31.04
N VAL A 10 -36.62 -5.93 30.67
CA VAL A 10 -36.10 -5.91 29.31
C VAL A 10 -36.08 -7.36 28.85
N LEU A 11 -36.99 -7.67 27.92
CA LEU A 11 -37.03 -8.94 27.23
C LEU A 11 -35.73 -9.05 26.45
N GLN A 12 -34.81 -9.84 26.98
CA GLN A 12 -33.92 -10.67 26.17
C GLN A 12 -34.81 -11.46 25.20
N LEU A 13 -34.97 -10.96 23.99
CA LEU A 13 -35.51 -11.73 22.89
C LEU A 13 -34.63 -11.48 21.67
N SER A 14 -33.51 -12.18 21.70
CA SER A 14 -32.68 -12.53 20.56
C SER A 14 -33.56 -13.13 19.47
N GLY A 15 -33.45 -12.59 18.26
CA GLY A 15 -34.17 -13.09 17.09
C GLY A 15 -34.48 -12.04 16.04
N ALA A 16 -33.60 -11.06 15.84
CA ALA A 16 -33.64 -10.15 14.69
C ALA A 16 -32.63 -10.66 13.66
N GLY A 17 -33.13 -10.97 12.46
CA GLY A 17 -32.32 -11.41 11.34
C GLY A 17 -31.33 -10.32 10.93
N ALA A 18 -30.06 -10.72 10.84
CA ALA A 18 -29.00 -9.90 10.27
C ALA A 18 -29.16 -9.93 8.74
N THR A 19 -29.92 -8.99 8.19
CA THR A 19 -29.58 -8.46 6.87
C THR A 19 -28.37 -7.56 7.12
N ALA A 20 -27.19 -8.15 7.00
CA ALA A 20 -25.94 -7.40 6.95
C ALA A 20 -26.01 -6.52 5.69
N SER A 21 -26.30 -5.24 5.89
CA SER A 21 -26.04 -4.25 4.86
C SER A 21 -24.53 -4.18 4.69
N ILE A 22 -24.08 -4.57 3.50
CA ILE A 22 -22.73 -4.34 3.00
C ILE A 22 -22.54 -2.83 2.94
N ALA A 23 -21.87 -2.29 3.96
CA ALA A 23 -21.32 -0.96 3.99
C ALA A 23 -19.92 -1.10 4.59
N GLY A 24 -18.91 -0.93 3.73
CA GLY A 24 -17.50 -0.72 4.10
C GLY A 24 -16.88 -1.81 4.98
N CYS A 25 -16.44 -2.92 4.38
CA CYS A 25 -15.42 -3.76 4.98
C CYS A 25 -14.07 -3.05 4.85
N THR A 26 -13.78 -2.09 5.73
CA THR A 26 -12.44 -1.52 5.93
C THR A 26 -12.00 -1.67 7.39
N SER A 27 -12.56 -2.62 8.13
CA SER A 27 -12.35 -2.72 9.59
C SER A 27 -12.08 -4.13 10.10
N ILE A 28 -11.82 -5.10 9.21
CA ILE A 28 -11.46 -6.47 9.62
C ILE A 28 -9.94 -6.69 9.68
N PHE A 29 -9.13 -5.74 9.20
CA PHE A 29 -7.66 -5.77 9.33
C PHE A 29 -7.11 -5.67 10.76
N SER A 30 -7.97 -5.58 11.78
CA SER A 30 -7.57 -5.36 13.18
C SER A 30 -7.56 -6.64 14.04
N GLU A 31 -7.58 -7.83 13.44
CA GLU A 31 -7.49 -9.13 14.15
C GLU A 31 -6.21 -9.92 13.81
N SER A 32 -5.16 -9.27 13.30
CA SER A 32 -3.81 -9.86 13.31
C SER A 32 -3.28 -9.79 14.75
N GLU A 33 -2.91 -10.94 15.32
CA GLU A 33 -2.47 -11.08 16.71
C GLU A 33 -1.09 -10.41 16.91
N GLY A 34 -1.08 -9.08 17.05
CA GLY A 34 0.11 -8.27 17.32
C GLY A 34 -0.04 -6.87 16.73
N GLU A 35 0.26 -5.85 17.52
CA GLU A 35 0.35 -4.45 17.07
C GLU A 35 1.81 -4.01 17.29
N LEU A 36 2.36 -3.22 16.36
CA LEU A 36 3.68 -2.62 16.54
C LEU A 36 3.62 -1.65 17.72
N ASN A 37 4.62 -1.69 18.60
CA ASN A 37 4.72 -0.75 19.70
C ASN A 37 5.36 0.57 19.26
N ALA A 38 6.21 0.54 18.24
CA ALA A 38 6.80 1.73 17.64
C ALA A 38 5.78 2.47 16.76
N ASP A 39 5.74 3.79 16.90
CA ASP A 39 4.94 4.67 16.04
C ASP A 39 5.57 4.78 14.64
N SER A 40 4.80 5.25 13.66
CA SER A 40 5.32 5.56 12.34
C SER A 40 6.08 6.89 12.33
N GLU A 41 5.73 7.84 13.19
CA GLU A 41 6.51 9.07 13.35
C GLU A 41 7.74 8.85 14.25
N PRO A 42 8.94 9.28 13.82
CA PRO A 42 10.15 9.06 14.59
C PRO A 42 10.28 9.99 15.80
N ASP A 43 10.72 9.42 16.93
CA ASP A 43 11.04 10.17 18.16
C ASP A 43 12.35 10.99 18.06
N ILE A 44 13.17 10.69 17.04
CA ILE A 44 14.45 11.36 16.76
C ILE A 44 14.48 11.95 15.34
N ASP A 45 15.49 12.78 15.05
CA ASP A 45 15.76 13.17 13.68
C ASP A 45 16.23 11.93 12.89
N PRO A 46 15.66 11.64 11.70
CA PRO A 46 16.02 10.48 10.91
C PRO A 46 17.52 10.44 10.60
N SER A 47 18.16 11.60 10.42
CA SER A 47 19.62 11.68 10.15
C SER A 47 20.49 11.19 11.31
N GLU A 48 19.94 11.07 12.52
CA GLU A 48 20.65 10.59 13.72
C GLU A 48 20.52 9.06 13.92
N GLY A 49 19.69 8.40 13.12
CA GLY A 49 19.44 6.97 13.17
C GLY A 49 19.91 6.20 11.94
N ILE A 50 19.65 4.89 11.95
CA ILE A 50 19.88 3.98 10.82
C ILE A 50 18.55 3.31 10.49
N THR A 51 18.26 3.22 9.19
CA THR A 51 17.08 2.53 8.68
C THR A 51 17.40 1.06 8.49
N ALA A 52 16.77 0.19 9.27
CA ALA A 52 16.80 -1.25 9.04
C ALA A 52 15.62 -1.67 8.17
N VAL A 53 15.91 -2.51 7.16
CA VAL A 53 14.90 -3.11 6.29
C VAL A 53 14.78 -4.59 6.62
N VAL A 54 13.56 -5.04 6.89
CA VAL A 54 13.23 -6.41 7.22
C VAL A 54 12.17 -6.90 6.23
N ARG A 55 12.38 -8.07 5.65
CA ARG A 55 11.44 -8.67 4.71
C ARG A 55 10.89 -10.00 5.22
N PRO A 56 9.63 -10.33 4.85
CA PRO A 56 9.13 -11.67 5.06
C PRO A 56 9.95 -12.69 4.25
N THR A 57 9.91 -13.95 4.69
CA THR A 57 10.66 -15.02 4.02
C THR A 57 10.15 -15.24 2.59
N ASP A 58 11.06 -15.61 1.68
CA ASP A 58 10.70 -15.95 0.29
C ASP A 58 9.66 -17.09 0.23
N GLU A 59 9.70 -18.02 1.19
CA GLU A 59 8.74 -19.12 1.28
C GLU A 59 7.33 -18.60 1.58
N ALA A 60 7.17 -17.68 2.54
CA ALA A 60 5.88 -17.09 2.88
C ALA A 60 5.31 -16.26 1.72
N LEU A 61 6.15 -15.47 1.04
CA LEU A 61 5.73 -14.71 -0.14
C LEU A 61 5.28 -15.62 -1.29
N MET A 62 6.02 -16.71 -1.52
CA MET A 62 5.69 -17.69 -2.57
C MET A 62 4.43 -18.50 -2.24
N GLU A 63 4.19 -18.79 -0.96
CA GLU A 63 2.96 -19.43 -0.49
C GLU A 63 1.77 -18.50 -0.76
N ALA A 64 1.82 -17.25 -0.29
CA ALA A 64 0.77 -16.27 -0.52
C ALA A 64 0.47 -16.07 -2.01
N GLN A 65 1.51 -16.01 -2.86
CA GLN A 65 1.32 -15.91 -4.30
C GLN A 65 0.60 -17.12 -4.91
N GLN A 66 0.98 -18.33 -4.49
CA GLN A 66 0.34 -19.55 -4.99
C GLN A 66 -1.12 -19.65 -4.56
N GLU A 67 -1.44 -19.26 -3.33
CA GLU A 67 -2.81 -19.23 -2.83
C GLU A 67 -3.69 -18.32 -3.69
N VAL A 68 -3.29 -17.05 -3.85
CA VAL A 68 -4.09 -16.08 -4.61
C VAL A 68 -4.21 -16.46 -6.10
N MET A 69 -3.17 -17.04 -6.70
CA MET A 69 -3.26 -17.56 -8.06
C MET A 69 -4.23 -18.74 -8.17
N ALA A 70 -4.22 -19.66 -7.19
CA ALA A 70 -5.13 -20.80 -7.18
C ALA A 70 -6.59 -20.34 -7.08
N ASP A 71 -6.87 -19.35 -6.22
CA ASP A 71 -8.21 -18.78 -6.05
C ASP A 71 -8.68 -18.06 -7.33
N ALA A 72 -7.77 -17.37 -8.03
CA ALA A 72 -8.06 -16.76 -9.33
C ALA A 72 -8.31 -17.82 -10.42
N GLU A 73 -7.60 -18.96 -10.40
CA GLU A 73 -7.79 -20.06 -11.35
C GLU A 73 -9.11 -20.83 -11.11
N ASP A 74 -9.55 -20.97 -9.86
CA ASP A 74 -10.85 -21.58 -9.53
C ASP A 74 -12.03 -20.62 -9.87
N GLY A 75 -11.72 -19.34 -10.09
CA GLY A 75 -12.68 -18.28 -10.38
C GLY A 75 -13.35 -17.74 -9.11
N GLU A 76 -12.69 -17.90 -7.96
CA GLU A 76 -13.07 -17.29 -6.68
C GLU A 76 -12.71 -15.80 -6.65
N LEU A 77 -11.62 -15.43 -7.34
CA LEU A 77 -11.16 -14.04 -7.50
C LEU A 77 -11.09 -13.67 -8.99
N ASP A 78 -11.61 -12.51 -9.36
CA ASP A 78 -11.31 -11.92 -10.66
C ASP A 78 -9.89 -11.34 -10.69
N GLN A 79 -9.33 -11.08 -11.89
CA GLN A 79 -7.94 -10.59 -12.04
C GLN A 79 -7.65 -9.30 -11.25
N GLN A 80 -8.65 -8.43 -11.08
CA GLN A 80 -8.49 -7.20 -10.31
C GLN A 80 -8.50 -7.48 -8.80
N GLU A 81 -9.36 -8.41 -8.35
CA GLU A 81 -9.42 -8.82 -6.95
C GLU A 81 -8.15 -9.57 -6.54
N ALA A 82 -7.63 -10.45 -7.39
CA ALA A 82 -6.38 -11.15 -7.15
C ALA A 82 -5.18 -10.19 -6.97
N GLN A 83 -5.16 -9.06 -7.67
CA GLN A 83 -4.11 -8.04 -7.49
C GLN A 83 -4.22 -7.33 -6.14
N LEU A 84 -5.45 -6.99 -5.73
CA LEU A 84 -5.71 -6.37 -4.42
C LEU A 84 -5.37 -7.35 -3.29
N GLU A 85 -5.84 -8.59 -3.40
CA GLU A 85 -5.55 -9.65 -2.44
C GLU A 85 -4.04 -9.90 -2.30
N MET A 86 -3.31 -9.95 -3.43
CA MET A 86 -1.85 -10.07 -3.37
C MET A 86 -1.17 -8.93 -2.63
N GLN A 87 -1.64 -7.69 -2.80
CA GLN A 87 -1.09 -6.53 -2.10
C GLN A 87 -1.38 -6.63 -0.60
N GLU A 88 -2.61 -6.99 -0.26
CA GLU A 88 -3.07 -7.15 1.11
C GLU A 88 -2.29 -8.24 1.85
N ARG A 89 -2.17 -9.44 1.26
CA ARG A 89 -1.39 -10.56 1.82
C ARG A 89 0.08 -10.21 2.01
N GLN A 90 0.67 -9.45 1.09
CA GLN A 90 2.05 -8.98 1.25
C GLN A 90 2.18 -8.03 2.45
N GLN A 91 1.27 -7.07 2.58
CA GLN A 91 1.28 -6.11 3.67
C GLN A 91 1.12 -6.80 5.03
N GLU A 92 0.25 -7.80 5.12
CA GLU A 92 0.11 -8.65 6.31
C GLU A 92 1.40 -9.40 6.67
N LEU A 93 2.08 -9.98 5.67
CA LEU A 93 3.34 -10.69 5.88
C LEU A 93 4.44 -9.74 6.37
N PHE A 94 4.52 -8.54 5.81
CA PHE A 94 5.43 -7.50 6.26
C PHE A 94 5.12 -7.08 7.70
N MET A 95 3.85 -6.83 8.02
CA MET A 95 3.44 -6.45 9.36
C MET A 95 3.75 -7.54 10.38
N SER A 96 3.46 -8.81 10.05
CA SER A 96 3.76 -9.95 10.90
C SER A 96 5.26 -10.11 11.16
N ARG A 97 6.10 -10.02 10.12
CA ARG A 97 7.56 -10.06 10.28
C ARG A 97 8.07 -8.87 11.09
N SER A 98 7.46 -7.71 10.91
CA SER A 98 7.84 -6.49 11.62
C SER A 98 7.57 -6.60 13.13
N ILE A 99 6.44 -7.17 13.51
CA ILE A 99 6.11 -7.44 14.91
C ILE A 99 7.12 -8.42 15.52
N GLU A 100 7.41 -9.53 14.82
CA GLU A 100 8.40 -10.51 15.28
C GLU A 100 9.78 -9.85 15.49
N PHE A 101 10.21 -9.04 14.52
CA PHE A 101 11.48 -8.31 14.62
C PHE A 101 11.52 -7.35 15.81
N GLU A 102 10.45 -6.59 16.07
CA GLU A 102 10.37 -5.71 17.23
C GLU A 102 10.46 -6.49 18.55
N GLU A 103 9.80 -7.64 18.64
CA GLU A 103 9.90 -8.54 19.78
C GLU A 103 11.32 -9.09 19.96
N GLU A 104 12.01 -9.46 18.88
CA GLU A 104 13.42 -9.89 18.91
C GLU A 104 14.35 -8.78 19.40
N MET A 105 14.08 -7.52 19.00
CA MET A 105 14.86 -6.36 19.40
C MET A 105 14.64 -5.95 20.86
N ALA A 106 13.50 -6.29 21.46
CA ALA A 106 13.16 -5.92 22.84
C ALA A 106 14.15 -6.46 23.90
N ASP A 107 14.85 -7.56 23.60
CA ASP A 107 15.88 -8.15 24.47
C ASP A 107 17.31 -7.65 24.16
N THR A 108 17.46 -6.78 23.16
CA THR A 108 18.76 -6.21 22.74
C THR A 108 19.00 -4.82 23.35
N ASN A 109 20.17 -4.23 23.09
CA ASN A 109 20.47 -2.85 23.48
C ASN A 109 20.25 -1.85 22.31
N ILE A 110 19.61 -2.30 21.23
CA ILE A 110 19.19 -1.46 20.11
C ILE A 110 17.82 -0.87 20.46
N SER A 111 17.66 0.43 20.21
CA SER A 111 16.38 1.14 20.42
C SER A 111 15.71 1.36 19.07
N ILE A 112 14.44 0.97 18.97
CA ILE A 112 13.58 1.28 17.82
C ILE A 112 12.91 2.60 18.12
N GLU A 113 13.15 3.59 17.27
CA GLU A 113 12.62 4.95 17.41
C GLU A 113 11.33 5.13 16.59
N ALA A 114 11.19 4.35 15.51
CA ALA A 114 10.04 4.42 14.60
C ALA A 114 9.93 3.13 13.76
N ALA A 115 8.72 2.78 13.33
CA ALA A 115 8.48 1.62 12.48
C ALA A 115 7.37 1.88 11.43
N LEU A 116 7.67 1.52 10.18
CA LEU A 116 6.72 1.36 9.08
C LEU A 116 6.57 -0.14 8.81
N GLY A 117 5.84 -0.84 9.67
CA GLY A 117 5.82 -2.31 9.61
C GLY A 117 5.12 -2.88 8.37
N GLU A 118 4.21 -2.14 7.75
CA GLU A 118 3.61 -2.50 6.45
C GLU A 118 4.66 -2.57 5.32
N HIS A 119 5.78 -1.89 5.50
CA HIS A 119 6.91 -1.83 4.57
C HIS A 119 8.18 -2.50 5.12
N GLY A 120 8.13 -3.01 6.35
CA GLY A 120 9.28 -3.61 7.02
C GLY A 120 10.45 -2.65 7.26
N ALA A 121 10.20 -1.35 7.38
CA ALA A 121 11.23 -0.36 7.63
C ALA A 121 11.22 0.11 9.08
N PHE A 122 12.40 0.19 9.70
CA PHE A 122 12.57 0.59 11.10
C PHE A 122 13.65 1.64 11.21
N LEU A 123 13.36 2.75 11.89
CA LEU A 123 14.38 3.69 12.32
C LEU A 123 14.89 3.24 13.68
N MET A 124 16.19 3.00 13.79
CA MET A 124 16.80 2.50 15.02
C MET A 124 18.12 3.15 15.36
N THR A 125 18.42 3.15 16.66
CA THR A 125 19.69 3.62 17.23
C THR A 125 20.35 2.50 18.01
N GLY A 126 21.67 2.39 17.90
CA GLY A 126 22.44 1.32 18.52
C GLY A 126 23.94 1.52 18.35
N SER A 127 24.72 0.61 18.91
CA SER A 127 26.16 0.60 18.62
C SER A 127 26.45 -0.02 17.25
N ASP A 128 27.49 0.46 16.57
CA ASP A 128 27.86 -0.04 15.23
C ASP A 128 28.08 -1.56 15.21
N ASP A 129 28.66 -2.12 16.27
CA ASP A 129 28.89 -3.55 16.41
C ASP A 129 27.57 -4.34 16.46
N GLU A 130 26.56 -3.83 17.18
CA GLU A 130 25.26 -4.48 17.31
C GLU A 130 24.45 -4.40 16.01
N LEU A 131 24.44 -3.25 15.35
CA LEU A 131 23.78 -3.08 14.05
C LEU A 131 24.43 -4.00 12.99
N MET A 132 25.75 -4.11 12.98
CA MET A 132 26.46 -5.02 12.07
C MET A 132 26.19 -6.48 12.36
N ASP A 133 25.93 -6.84 13.62
CA ASP A 133 25.58 -8.20 13.99
C ASP A 133 24.19 -8.59 13.43
N LEU A 134 23.25 -7.65 13.32
CA LEU A 134 21.95 -7.90 12.66
C LEU A 134 22.13 -8.39 11.21
N LEU A 135 22.98 -7.71 10.44
CA LEU A 135 23.27 -8.11 9.05
C LEU A 135 23.97 -9.46 8.98
N ARG A 136 24.87 -9.75 9.92
CA ARG A 136 25.60 -11.03 9.95
C ARG A 136 24.70 -12.21 10.28
N ASN A 137 23.71 -11.98 11.12
CA ASN A 137 22.74 -12.98 11.54
C ASN A 137 21.58 -13.11 10.55
N ASN A 138 21.44 -12.17 9.60
CA ASN A 138 20.30 -12.06 8.67
C ASN A 138 19.00 -11.71 9.39
N ASP A 139 19.08 -10.99 10.51
CA ASP A 139 17.90 -10.46 11.21
C ASP A 139 17.26 -9.32 10.39
N VAL A 140 18.09 -8.60 9.64
CA VAL A 140 17.73 -7.54 8.69
C VAL A 140 18.32 -7.83 7.31
N ASP A 141 17.62 -7.40 6.27
CA ASP A 141 18.05 -7.52 4.88
C ASP A 141 19.03 -6.42 4.47
N ALA A 142 18.83 -5.21 5.01
CA ALA A 142 19.65 -4.06 4.70
C ALA A 142 19.70 -3.08 5.88
N LEU A 143 20.82 -2.36 5.96
CA LEU A 143 20.97 -1.15 6.76
C LEU A 143 21.23 0.01 5.81
N LEU A 144 20.37 1.01 5.88
CA LEU A 144 20.38 2.20 5.05
C LEU A 144 20.57 3.44 5.93
N PRO A 145 21.02 4.57 5.36
CA PRO A 145 21.01 5.85 6.07
C PRO A 145 19.62 6.15 6.63
N GLY A 146 19.57 6.84 7.76
CA GLY A 146 18.30 7.17 8.39
C GLY A 146 17.42 8.11 7.56
N GLU A 147 18.00 8.90 6.65
CA GLU A 147 17.25 9.74 5.69
C GLU A 147 16.28 8.92 4.81
N GLU A 148 16.61 7.67 4.50
CA GLU A 148 15.76 6.79 3.68
C GLU A 148 14.46 6.43 4.40
N TYR A 149 14.43 6.48 5.74
CA TYR A 149 13.20 6.31 6.51
C TYR A 149 12.24 7.49 6.30
N GLU A 150 12.77 8.72 6.20
CA GLU A 150 11.96 9.91 5.95
C GLU A 150 11.32 9.84 4.55
N GLU A 151 12.06 9.37 3.55
CA GLU A 151 11.53 9.16 2.20
C GLU A 151 10.42 8.10 2.19
N ALA A 152 10.59 7.01 2.94
CA ALA A 152 9.55 5.99 3.08
C ALA A 152 8.28 6.53 3.76
N LEU A 153 8.44 7.38 4.78
CA LEU A 153 7.33 8.01 5.48
C LEU A 153 6.54 8.96 4.57
N GLN A 154 7.23 9.80 3.79
CA GLN A 154 6.60 10.68 2.80
C GLN A 154 5.82 9.89 1.75
N ALA A 155 6.37 8.77 1.26
CA ALA A 155 5.68 7.92 0.30
C ALA A 155 4.39 7.32 0.87
N GLN A 156 4.35 6.99 2.17
CA GLN A 156 3.15 6.51 2.85
C GLN A 156 2.10 7.62 2.98
N GLU A 157 2.50 8.84 3.34
CA GLU A 157 1.60 10.00 3.41
C GLU A 157 0.98 10.34 2.06
N GLU A 158 1.75 10.25 0.97
CA GLU A 158 1.27 10.47 -0.40
C GLU A 158 0.32 9.35 -0.87
N ALA A 159 0.54 8.11 -0.43
CA ALA A 159 -0.35 6.99 -0.73
C ALA A 159 -1.65 7.03 0.10
N GLY A 160 -1.60 7.58 1.31
CA GLY A 160 -2.74 7.78 2.21
C GLY A 160 -3.51 9.08 2.00
N ALA A 161 -2.94 10.04 1.25
CA ALA A 161 -3.65 11.21 0.77
C ALA A 161 -4.67 10.79 -0.29
N GLU A 162 -5.87 10.41 0.14
CA GLU A 162 -7.04 10.36 -0.72
C GLU A 162 -7.04 11.62 -1.61
N PRO A 163 -7.26 11.50 -2.93
CA PRO A 163 -7.45 12.69 -3.76
C PRO A 163 -8.55 13.52 -3.09
N GLU A 164 -8.20 14.73 -2.62
CA GLU A 164 -9.18 15.65 -2.06
C GLU A 164 -10.37 15.68 -3.03
N PRO A 165 -11.62 15.45 -2.56
CA PRO A 165 -12.75 15.45 -3.46
C PRO A 165 -12.73 16.76 -4.22
N GLU A 166 -12.62 16.67 -5.56
CA GLU A 166 -12.68 17.84 -6.43
C GLU A 166 -13.88 18.69 -5.97
N PRO A 167 -13.70 20.01 -5.75
CA PRO A 167 -14.80 20.84 -5.28
C PRO A 167 -15.97 20.66 -6.24
N GLU A 168 -17.09 20.15 -5.71
CA GLU A 168 -18.32 19.95 -6.48
C GLU A 168 -18.61 21.23 -7.26
N PRO A 169 -18.83 21.17 -8.59
CA PRO A 169 -19.21 22.36 -9.34
C PRO A 169 -20.47 22.94 -8.69
N GLU A 170 -20.38 24.20 -8.25
CA GLU A 170 -21.51 24.90 -7.65
C GLU A 170 -22.72 24.79 -8.59
N PRO A 171 -23.93 24.46 -8.07
CA PRO A 171 -25.11 24.34 -8.92
C PRO A 171 -25.36 25.69 -9.59
N GLU A 172 -25.32 25.70 -10.93
CA GLU A 172 -25.75 26.85 -11.70
C GLU A 172 -27.21 27.16 -11.33
N PRO A 173 -27.55 28.43 -11.01
CA PRO A 173 -28.92 28.78 -10.70
C PRO A 173 -29.81 28.53 -11.92
N ASP A 174 -30.85 27.71 -11.74
CA ASP A 174 -31.95 27.53 -12.68
C ASP A 174 -32.54 28.92 -13.05
N GLU A 175 -32.19 29.44 -14.22
CA GLU A 175 -32.94 30.54 -14.84
C GLU A 175 -34.20 29.97 -15.51
N ASP A 176 -35.31 30.02 -14.76
CA ASP A 176 -36.65 29.97 -15.32
C ASP A 176 -36.80 31.03 -16.44
N ILE A 177 -36.83 30.59 -17.70
CA ILE A 177 -37.34 31.38 -18.83
C ILE A 177 -38.44 30.58 -19.52
N ASP A 178 -39.66 30.85 -19.10
CA ASP A 178 -40.87 30.66 -19.90
C ASP A 178 -40.90 31.65 -21.09
N ASP A 179 -41.62 31.24 -22.15
CA ASP A 179 -42.31 32.05 -23.17
C ASP A 179 -41.66 32.17 -24.57
N ASP A 180 -42.09 31.23 -25.42
CA ASP A 180 -42.76 31.46 -26.72
C ASP A 180 -42.19 32.53 -27.67
N SER A 181 -41.60 32.07 -28.79
CA SER A 181 -41.78 32.70 -30.11
C SER A 181 -41.31 31.77 -31.23
N ASP A 182 -42.25 31.40 -32.10
CA ASP A 182 -42.05 30.93 -33.48
C ASP A 182 -41.04 31.82 -34.26
N ASP A 183 -40.24 31.22 -35.15
CA ASP A 183 -40.18 31.56 -36.60
C ASP A 183 -39.09 30.71 -37.32
N ASP A 184 -39.58 29.92 -38.27
CA ASP A 184 -39.08 29.67 -39.62
C ASP A 184 -37.58 29.42 -39.97
N ALA A 185 -37.43 28.27 -40.65
CA ALA A 185 -36.91 28.12 -42.01
C ALA A 185 -35.40 28.12 -42.29
N ASP A 186 -35.00 26.97 -42.87
CA ASP A 186 -34.14 26.79 -44.05
C ASP A 186 -32.69 27.33 -44.01
N GLU A 187 -31.71 26.43 -44.18
CA GLU A 187 -31.10 26.14 -45.49
C GLU A 187 -29.80 25.32 -45.29
N ASP A 188 -29.67 24.32 -46.16
CA ASP A 188 -28.50 23.49 -46.37
C ASP A 188 -27.21 24.31 -46.61
N SER A 189 -26.07 23.82 -46.10
CA SER A 189 -24.77 24.13 -46.70
C SER A 189 -23.84 22.91 -46.61
N ASP A 190 -23.90 22.11 -47.67
CA ASP A 190 -22.82 21.24 -48.15
C ASP A 190 -21.60 22.08 -48.58
N SER A 191 -20.40 21.64 -48.19
CA SER A 191 -19.13 21.66 -48.96
C SER A 191 -18.02 21.18 -48.01
N ASP A 192 -17.51 19.96 -48.13
CA ASP A 192 -16.56 19.45 -49.14
C ASP A 192 -15.08 19.79 -48.85
N ASP A 193 -14.26 18.75 -49.02
CA ASP A 193 -12.82 18.72 -49.33
C ASP A 193 -11.83 19.23 -48.26
N ALA A 194 -10.65 18.65 -48.05
CA ALA A 194 -9.97 17.46 -48.54
C ALA A 194 -8.66 17.31 -47.74
N ASP A 195 -8.11 16.09 -47.78
CA ASP A 195 -6.72 15.67 -47.63
C ASP A 195 -5.69 16.59 -46.91
N ASP A 196 -5.00 16.06 -45.89
CA ASP A 196 -3.54 16.27 -45.80
C ASP A 196 -2.86 15.06 -45.14
N GLU A 197 -1.96 14.52 -45.94
CA GLU A 197 -0.96 13.46 -45.83
C GLU A 197 -0.26 13.16 -44.48
N GLY A 198 -0.11 11.84 -44.28
CA GLY A 198 1.00 11.08 -43.69
C GLY A 198 2.21 11.76 -43.05
N SER A 199 2.64 11.19 -41.92
CA SER A 199 4.06 10.92 -41.70
C SER A 199 4.24 9.69 -40.83
N ASP A 200 4.83 8.66 -41.43
CA ASP A 200 5.57 7.61 -40.77
C ASP A 200 6.69 8.23 -39.90
N ASP A 201 6.91 7.71 -38.69
CA ASP A 201 8.20 7.84 -37.99
C ASP A 201 8.48 6.55 -37.22
N ASP A 202 9.19 5.67 -37.92
CA ASP A 202 9.96 4.56 -37.36
C ASP A 202 11.05 5.12 -36.42
N THR A 203 11.02 4.74 -35.13
CA THR A 203 12.20 4.80 -34.26
C THR A 203 12.38 3.42 -33.63
N ASP A 204 13.16 2.59 -34.32
CA ASP A 204 14.59 2.31 -34.10
C ASP A 204 14.80 1.28 -32.98
N ALA A 205 14.94 0.04 -33.46
CA ALA A 205 15.33 -1.11 -32.69
C ALA A 205 16.86 -1.09 -32.53
N GLU A 206 17.32 -0.53 -31.41
CA GLU A 206 18.71 -0.56 -31.00
C GLU A 206 19.11 -2.03 -30.72
N SER A 207 19.80 -2.61 -31.70
CA SER A 207 20.46 -3.91 -31.60
C SER A 207 21.86 -3.73 -31.04
N GLY A 208 22.19 -4.47 -29.98
CA GLY A 208 23.53 -4.97 -29.73
C GLY A 208 24.30 -4.33 -28.57
N ASP A 209 24.70 -5.17 -27.61
CA ASP A 209 26.11 -5.52 -27.52
C ASP A 209 26.23 -6.91 -26.87
N GLY A 210 26.85 -7.83 -27.61
CA GLY A 210 27.41 -9.05 -27.07
C GLY A 210 28.89 -9.00 -27.35
N SER A 211 29.71 -9.19 -26.31
CA SER A 211 31.15 -9.49 -26.26
C SER A 211 31.53 -9.27 -24.78
N ASP A 212 32.46 -9.92 -24.11
CA ASP A 212 33.39 -11.03 -24.29
C ASP A 212 33.78 -11.35 -22.81
N SER A 213 33.91 -12.61 -22.40
CA SER A 213 35.20 -13.32 -22.29
C SER A 213 36.30 -12.57 -21.51
N ASP A 214 37.05 -13.34 -20.71
CA ASP A 214 38.30 -12.99 -20.00
C ASP A 214 38.08 -12.29 -18.65
N ASP A 215 38.57 -12.77 -17.50
CA ASP A 215 39.95 -13.18 -17.25
C ASP A 215 40.01 -14.19 -16.09
N ALA A 216 40.74 -15.28 -16.32
CA ALA A 216 41.28 -16.16 -15.30
C ALA A 216 42.67 -15.64 -14.87
N ASP A 217 43.24 -16.29 -13.85
CA ASP A 217 44.66 -16.23 -13.46
C ASP A 217 45.08 -14.98 -12.66
N ASP A 218 45.50 -15.16 -11.40
CA ASP A 218 46.92 -15.25 -10.98
C ASP A 218 47.22 -13.91 -10.25
N GLU A 219 47.69 -13.85 -9.01
CA GLU A 219 49.01 -14.24 -8.51
C GLU A 219 48.88 -14.50 -7.00
N GLU A 220 49.32 -15.63 -6.44
CA GLU A 220 50.68 -15.84 -5.91
C GLU A 220 51.26 -14.63 -5.15
N SER A 221 51.45 -14.75 -3.83
CA SER A 221 52.80 -14.80 -3.22
C SER A 221 52.81 -14.48 -1.72
N ASP A 222 53.37 -15.45 -0.98
CA ASP A 222 54.04 -15.42 0.34
C ASP A 222 53.21 -15.13 1.62
#